data_AF-A0A1B0CL62-F1
#
_entry.id   AF-A0A1B0CL62-F1
#
_cell.length_a   1.000
_cell.length_b   1.000
_cell.length_c   1.000
_cell.angle_alpha   90.00
_cell.angle_beta   90.00
_cell.angle_gamma   90.00
#
_symmetry.space_group_name_H-M   'P 1'
#
loop_
_entity.id
_entity.type
_entity.pdbx_description
1 polymer ?
#
loop_
_entity_poly.entity_id
_entity_poly.type
_entity_poly.pdbx_seq_one_letter_code
_entity_poly.pdbx_strand_id
1 'polypeptide(L)'
;MTMNIYMSQISQLLTYMSSDELKDLLNSDDKIDDRVNDATKSLEKEKEEIMLENRLKAEENLGREPHLIELRGRVNDLSQEGKSLYETVEQKLSEIKSKSGSMSQDTALALLQTAAAESEEESEGIVKQFMDNEINVDSFLEAFQAARKTMHLRKLKADKMSDLMRNSGPNTAGFGYPGYPVAGSVPYPTGPMPMPMPGFRHF
;
A
#
# COMPACT_ATOMS: atom_id res chain seq x y z
N MET A 1 -3.23 -31.48 43.71
CA MET A 1 -4.42 -32.19 43.22
C MET A 1 -4.07 -33.60 42.74
N THR A 2 -3.02 -33.75 41.92
CA THR A 2 -2.48 -35.04 41.45
C THR A 2 -2.00 -35.98 42.57
N MET A 3 -1.23 -35.50 43.56
CA MET A 3 -0.80 -36.29 44.74
C MET A 3 -1.95 -36.98 45.51
N ASN A 4 -3.12 -36.33 45.62
CA ASN A 4 -4.28 -36.93 46.30
C ASN A 4 -4.94 -38.07 45.53
N ILE A 5 -4.79 -38.09 44.19
CA ILE A 5 -5.35 -39.14 43.34
C ILE A 5 -4.52 -40.42 43.48
N TYR A 6 -3.20 -40.31 43.51
CA TYR A 6 -2.31 -41.46 43.67
C TYR A 6 -2.35 -42.04 45.09
N MET A 7 -2.42 -41.17 46.11
CA MET A 7 -2.65 -41.62 47.49
C MET A 7 -4.00 -42.33 47.65
N SER A 8 -5.02 -41.91 46.91
CA SER A 8 -6.31 -42.60 46.86
C SER A 8 -6.21 -43.97 46.16
N GLN A 9 -5.49 -44.07 45.05
CA GLN A 9 -5.26 -45.34 44.34
C GLN A 9 -4.46 -46.35 45.19
N ILE A 10 -3.41 -45.90 45.87
CA ILE A 10 -2.63 -46.73 46.81
C ILE A 10 -3.52 -47.19 47.97
N SER A 11 -4.31 -46.27 48.56
CA SER A 11 -5.23 -46.62 49.64
C SER A 11 -6.25 -47.67 49.18
N GLN A 12 -6.81 -47.54 47.98
CA GLN A 12 -7.73 -48.54 47.40
C GLN A 12 -7.05 -49.90 47.19
N LEU A 13 -5.82 -49.92 46.65
CA LEU A 13 -5.03 -51.14 46.46
C LEU A 13 -4.77 -51.89 47.77
N LEU A 14 -4.51 -51.16 48.87
CA LEU A 14 -4.26 -51.74 50.20
C LEU A 14 -5.54 -52.22 50.89
N THR A 15 -6.71 -51.64 50.56
CA THR A 15 -7.99 -51.96 51.23
C THR A 15 -8.49 -53.37 50.91
N TYR A 16 -8.06 -53.96 49.80
CA TYR A 16 -8.46 -55.31 49.38
C TYR A 16 -7.52 -56.43 49.87
N MET A 17 -6.48 -56.11 50.64
CA MET A 17 -5.50 -57.08 51.13
C MET A 17 -5.87 -57.63 52.52
N SER A 18 -5.55 -58.90 52.77
CA SER A 18 -5.73 -59.53 54.08
C SER A 18 -4.68 -59.05 55.10
N SER A 19 -4.95 -59.27 56.38
CA SER A 19 -4.03 -58.86 57.46
C SER A 19 -2.65 -59.51 57.37
N ASP A 20 -2.54 -60.71 56.81
CA ASP A 20 -1.27 -61.42 56.67
C ASP A 20 -0.48 -60.88 55.47
N GLU A 21 -1.15 -60.56 54.37
CA GLU A 21 -0.53 -59.91 53.20
C GLU A 21 -0.06 -58.48 53.51
N LEU A 22 -0.80 -57.73 54.33
CA LEU A 22 -0.39 -56.40 54.79
C LEU A 22 0.84 -56.46 55.71
N LYS A 23 0.95 -57.49 56.58
CA LYS A 23 2.14 -57.70 57.41
C LYS A 23 3.34 -58.12 56.57
N ASP A 24 3.13 -58.96 55.57
CA ASP A 24 4.18 -59.39 54.65
C ASP A 24 4.66 -58.22 53.77
N LEU A 25 3.76 -57.34 53.35
CA LEU A 25 4.08 -56.08 52.67
C LEU A 25 4.86 -55.12 53.57
N LEU A 26 4.45 -54.95 54.84
CA LEU A 26 5.13 -54.07 55.79
C LEU A 26 6.56 -54.51 56.11
N ASN A 27 6.86 -55.81 56.00
CA ASN A 27 8.17 -56.37 56.33
C ASN A 27 9.10 -56.53 55.12
N SER A 28 8.70 -56.04 53.93
CA SER A 28 9.48 -56.16 52.69
C SER A 28 9.41 -54.87 51.88
N ASP A 29 10.50 -54.10 51.90
CA ASP A 29 10.62 -52.85 51.15
C ASP A 29 10.45 -53.07 49.64
N ASP A 30 10.96 -54.17 49.09
CA ASP A 30 10.80 -54.53 47.67
C ASP A 30 9.31 -54.65 47.27
N LYS A 31 8.47 -55.23 48.13
CA LYS A 31 7.02 -55.35 47.86
C LYS A 31 6.33 -53.99 47.95
N ILE A 32 6.80 -53.09 48.81
CA ILE A 32 6.30 -51.72 48.88
C ILE A 32 6.66 -50.95 47.61
N ASP A 33 7.89 -51.08 47.13
CA ASP A 33 8.35 -50.46 45.88
C ASP A 33 7.56 -50.95 44.66
N ASP A 34 7.26 -52.25 44.58
CA ASP A 34 6.39 -52.79 43.53
C ASP A 34 4.99 -52.16 43.53
N ARG A 35 4.41 -51.89 44.72
CA ARG A 35 3.10 -51.22 44.83
C ARG A 35 3.16 -49.74 44.46
N VAL A 36 4.26 -49.06 44.80
CA VAL A 36 4.49 -47.68 44.38
C VAL A 36 4.66 -47.60 42.87
N ASN A 37 5.39 -48.54 42.26
CA ASN A 37 5.51 -48.66 40.81
C ASN A 37 4.15 -48.91 40.17
N ASP A 38 3.34 -49.84 40.70
CA ASP A 38 1.98 -50.09 40.22
C ASP A 38 1.09 -48.83 40.25
N ALA A 39 1.16 -48.05 41.33
CA ALA A 39 0.40 -46.81 41.47
C ALA A 39 0.88 -45.69 40.53
N THR A 40 2.17 -45.67 40.17
CA THR A 40 2.75 -44.63 39.31
C THR A 40 2.80 -44.98 37.82
N LYS A 41 2.52 -46.24 37.42
CA LYS A 41 2.43 -46.68 36.01
C LYS A 41 1.54 -45.80 35.13
N SER A 42 0.41 -45.32 35.66
CA SER A 42 -0.51 -44.44 34.91
C SER A 42 0.13 -43.09 34.60
N LEU A 43 0.90 -42.54 35.54
CA LEU A 43 1.65 -41.30 35.39
C LEU A 43 2.83 -41.48 34.44
N GLU A 44 3.50 -42.63 34.48
CA GLU A 44 4.57 -42.94 33.53
C GLU A 44 4.04 -43.01 32.09
N LYS A 45 2.89 -43.64 31.89
CA LYS A 45 2.22 -43.66 30.58
C LYS A 45 1.81 -42.26 30.11
N GLU A 46 1.22 -41.44 30.99
CA GLU A 46 0.85 -40.06 30.67
C GLU A 46 2.09 -39.21 30.31
N LYS A 47 3.19 -39.40 31.04
CA LYS A 47 4.47 -38.76 30.74
C LYS A 47 4.97 -39.18 29.35
N GLU A 48 4.94 -40.46 29.01
CA GLU A 48 5.36 -40.94 27.69
C GLU A 48 4.48 -40.36 26.56
N GLU A 49 3.17 -40.30 26.77
CA GLU A 49 2.22 -39.71 25.82
C GLU A 49 2.50 -38.22 25.59
N ILE A 50 2.72 -37.45 26.66
CA ILE A 50 3.06 -36.02 26.57
C ILE A 50 4.43 -35.83 25.91
N MET A 51 5.42 -36.68 26.24
CA MET A 51 6.74 -36.60 25.59
C MET A 51 6.65 -36.89 24.09
N LEU A 52 5.84 -37.87 23.69
CA LEU A 52 5.60 -38.19 22.29
C LEU A 52 4.90 -37.02 21.59
N GLU A 53 3.84 -36.47 22.18
CA GLU A 53 3.11 -35.33 21.63
C GLU A 53 4.01 -34.09 21.48
N ASN A 54 4.82 -33.78 22.50
CA ASN A 54 5.76 -32.68 22.46
C ASN A 54 6.79 -32.87 21.36
N ARG A 55 7.33 -34.08 21.22
CA ARG A 55 8.27 -34.42 20.16
C ARG A 55 7.66 -34.25 18.78
N LEU A 56 6.44 -34.76 18.55
CA LEU A 56 5.74 -34.60 17.26
C LEU A 56 5.51 -33.13 16.92
N LYS A 57 5.07 -32.33 17.91
CA LYS A 57 4.90 -30.87 17.75
C LYS A 57 6.21 -30.15 17.46
N ALA A 58 7.30 -30.55 18.11
CA ALA A 58 8.62 -29.99 17.84
C ALA A 58 9.10 -30.33 16.44
N GLU A 59 8.96 -31.59 16.00
CA GLU A 59 9.29 -32.03 14.64
C GLU A 59 8.45 -31.28 13.58
N GLU A 60 7.15 -31.09 13.81
CA GLU A 60 6.29 -30.31 12.92
C GLU A 60 6.70 -28.83 12.86
N ASN A 61 6.99 -28.21 14.01
CA ASN A 61 7.43 -26.82 14.07
C ASN A 61 8.76 -26.62 13.34
N LEU A 62 9.72 -27.52 13.53
CA LEU A 62 11.01 -27.50 12.83
C LEU A 62 10.81 -27.69 11.31
N GLY A 63 9.87 -28.55 10.91
CA GLY A 63 9.52 -28.74 9.50
C GLY A 63 8.90 -27.50 8.84
N ARG A 64 8.21 -26.64 9.61
CA ARG A 64 7.59 -25.40 9.12
C ARG A 64 8.55 -24.21 9.05
N GLU A 65 9.62 -24.23 9.84
CA GLU A 65 10.64 -23.17 9.88
C GLU A 65 11.20 -22.77 8.50
N PRO A 66 11.67 -23.70 7.63
CA PRO A 66 12.23 -23.32 6.32
C PRO A 66 11.21 -22.58 5.44
N HIS A 67 9.95 -23.01 5.44
CA HIS A 67 8.89 -22.36 4.67
C HIS A 67 8.56 -20.96 5.21
N LEU A 68 8.60 -20.77 6.53
CA LEU A 68 8.42 -19.44 7.13
C LEU A 68 9.57 -18.50 6.78
N ILE A 69 10.80 -19.00 6.74
CA ILE A 69 11.98 -18.22 6.33
C ILE A 69 11.84 -17.81 4.87
N GLU A 70 11.48 -18.73 3.98
CA GLU A 70 11.28 -18.45 2.55
C GLU A 70 10.18 -17.40 2.33
N LEU A 71 9.01 -17.58 2.94
CA LEU A 71 7.90 -16.62 2.82
C LEU A 71 8.29 -15.23 3.35
N ARG A 72 9.00 -15.18 4.47
CA ARG A 72 9.50 -13.91 5.02
C ARG A 72 10.48 -13.23 4.07
N GLY A 73 11.38 -14.00 3.45
CA GLY A 73 12.27 -13.52 2.40
C GLY A 73 11.49 -12.93 1.23
N ARG A 74 10.52 -13.67 0.70
CA ARG A 74 9.67 -13.23 -0.41
C ARG A 74 8.89 -11.95 -0.10
N VAL A 75 8.36 -11.82 1.11
CA VAL A 75 7.67 -10.59 1.55
C VAL A 75 8.64 -9.42 1.60
N ASN A 76 9.86 -9.63 2.10
CA ASN A 76 10.89 -8.60 2.13
C ASN A 76 11.28 -8.15 0.71
N ASP A 77 11.51 -9.10 -0.20
CA ASP A 77 11.85 -8.82 -1.60
C ASP A 77 10.75 -8.00 -2.29
N LEU A 78 9.49 -8.42 -2.17
CA LEU A 78 8.34 -7.70 -2.73
C LEU A 78 8.17 -6.31 -2.12
N SER A 79 8.42 -6.17 -0.81
CA SER A 79 8.38 -4.87 -0.15
C SER A 79 9.48 -3.93 -0.66
N GLN A 80 10.69 -4.46 -0.90
CA GLN A 80 11.80 -3.70 -1.43
C GLN A 80 11.56 -3.30 -2.89
N GLU A 81 11.03 -4.21 -3.71
CA GLU A 81 10.62 -3.94 -5.09
C GLU A 81 9.55 -2.82 -5.12
N GLY A 82 8.50 -2.96 -4.32
CA GLY A 82 7.44 -1.95 -4.20
C GLY A 82 7.98 -0.58 -3.80
N LYS A 83 8.92 -0.52 -2.86
CA LYS A 83 9.60 0.72 -2.47
C LYS A 83 10.40 1.34 -3.63
N SER A 84 11.17 0.54 -4.36
CA SER A 84 11.94 1.02 -5.51
C SER A 84 11.07 1.55 -6.65
N LEU A 85 9.93 0.89 -6.91
CA LEU A 85 8.94 1.34 -7.89
C LEU A 85 8.31 2.66 -7.44
N TYR A 86 7.95 2.78 -6.17
CA TYR A 86 7.43 4.02 -5.60
C TYR A 86 8.42 5.18 -5.78
N GLU A 87 9.69 4.99 -5.41
CA GLU A 87 10.74 6.00 -5.59
C GLU A 87 10.90 6.40 -7.07
N THR A 88 10.83 5.43 -7.98
CA THR A 88 10.87 5.68 -9.43
C THR A 88 9.69 6.52 -9.91
N VAL A 89 8.48 6.23 -9.42
CA VAL A 89 7.27 6.99 -9.75
C VAL A 89 7.36 8.41 -9.19
N GLU A 90 7.83 8.57 -7.96
CA GLU A 90 8.03 9.87 -7.33
C GLU A 90 9.05 10.72 -8.11
N GLN A 91 10.17 10.14 -8.54
CA GLN A 91 11.16 10.80 -9.38
C GLN A 91 10.54 11.28 -10.70
N LYS A 92 9.79 10.41 -11.40
CA LYS A 92 9.10 10.77 -12.64
C LYS A 92 8.06 11.88 -12.42
N LEU A 93 7.32 11.83 -11.32
CA LEU A 93 6.36 12.88 -10.96
C LEU A 93 7.07 14.22 -10.73
N SER A 94 8.20 14.21 -10.02
CA SER A 94 9.03 15.40 -9.79
C SER A 94 9.58 15.97 -11.10
N GLU A 95 10.06 15.09 -12.01
CA GLU A 95 10.53 15.49 -13.34
C GLU A 95 9.42 16.10 -14.20
N ILE A 96 8.20 15.53 -14.15
CA ILE A 96 7.03 16.10 -14.83
C ILE A 96 6.72 17.48 -14.24
N LYS A 97 6.72 17.63 -12.91
CA LYS A 97 6.45 18.90 -12.24
C LYS A 97 7.53 19.96 -12.53
N SER A 98 8.79 19.57 -12.69
CA SER A 98 9.86 20.52 -13.01
C SER A 98 9.84 20.95 -14.48
N LYS A 99 9.50 20.03 -15.41
CA LYS A 99 9.36 20.33 -16.84
C LYS A 99 8.08 21.08 -17.18
N SER A 100 6.99 20.77 -16.48
CA SER A 100 5.73 21.50 -16.56
C SER A 100 5.91 22.79 -15.76
N GLY A 101 6.47 23.82 -16.40
CA GLY A 101 6.65 25.12 -15.77
C GLY A 101 5.37 25.61 -15.06
N SER A 102 5.51 26.58 -14.14
CA SER A 102 4.41 27.07 -13.30
C SER A 102 3.21 27.67 -14.05
N MET A 103 3.33 27.87 -15.36
CA MET A 103 2.30 28.46 -16.20
C MET A 103 1.42 27.37 -16.82
N SER A 104 0.13 27.37 -16.47
CA SER A 104 -0.84 26.49 -17.13
C SER A 104 -1.00 26.87 -18.60
N GLN A 105 -1.37 25.90 -19.45
CA GLN A 105 -1.64 26.16 -20.87
C GLN A 105 -2.75 27.20 -21.05
N ASP A 106 -3.79 27.17 -20.21
CA ASP A 106 -4.87 28.16 -20.21
C ASP A 106 -4.35 29.57 -19.89
N THR A 107 -3.48 29.71 -18.89
CA THR A 107 -2.89 31.01 -18.53
C THR A 107 -1.99 31.53 -19.65
N ALA A 108 -1.18 30.67 -20.26
CA ALA A 108 -0.34 31.04 -21.39
C ALA A 108 -1.16 31.47 -22.62
N LEU A 109 -2.28 30.78 -22.91
CA LEU A 109 -3.20 31.17 -23.99
C LEU A 109 -3.84 32.53 -23.71
N ALA A 110 -4.33 32.76 -22.49
CA ALA A 110 -4.93 34.03 -22.10
C ALA A 110 -3.94 35.20 -22.24
N LEU A 111 -2.70 35.04 -21.76
CA LEU A 111 -1.65 36.05 -21.92
C LEU A 111 -1.34 36.35 -23.39
N LEU A 112 -1.32 35.31 -24.24
CA LEU A 112 -1.05 35.47 -25.66
C LEU A 112 -2.20 36.18 -26.40
N GLN A 113 -3.45 35.91 -26.01
CA GLN A 113 -4.64 36.61 -26.52
C GLN A 113 -4.63 38.08 -26.11
N THR A 114 -4.31 38.39 -24.84
CA THR A 114 -4.15 39.78 -24.37
C THR A 114 -3.06 40.50 -25.16
N ALA A 115 -1.88 39.89 -25.32
CA ALA A 115 -0.79 40.48 -26.09
C ALA A 115 -1.12 40.65 -27.59
N ALA A 116 -2.02 39.83 -28.15
CA ALA A 116 -2.52 40.00 -29.52
C ALA A 116 -3.46 41.21 -29.61
N ALA A 117 -4.37 41.39 -28.64
CA ALA A 117 -5.28 42.53 -28.55
C ALA A 117 -4.52 43.85 -28.32
N GLU A 118 -3.53 43.87 -27.43
CA GLU A 118 -2.67 45.05 -27.21
C GLU A 118 -1.93 45.46 -28.48
N SER A 119 -1.38 44.51 -29.24
CA SER A 119 -0.75 44.82 -30.53
C SER A 119 -1.74 45.23 -31.63
N GLU A 120 -3.00 44.81 -31.54
CA GLU A 120 -4.05 45.30 -32.42
C GLU A 120 -4.35 46.77 -32.13
N GLU A 121 -4.57 47.13 -30.86
CA GLU A 121 -4.77 48.50 -30.41
C GLU A 121 -3.58 49.41 -30.77
N GLU A 122 -2.34 48.95 -30.57
CA GLU A 122 -1.13 49.69 -30.98
C GLU A 122 -1.13 49.98 -32.48
N SER A 123 -1.46 48.97 -33.30
CA SER A 123 -1.52 49.13 -34.75
C SER A 123 -2.63 50.07 -35.21
N GLU A 124 -3.78 50.08 -34.52
CA GLU A 124 -4.86 51.03 -34.78
C GLU A 124 -4.51 52.45 -34.33
N GLY A 125 -3.75 52.59 -33.24
CA GLY A 125 -3.17 53.85 -32.80
C GLY A 125 -2.28 54.50 -33.88
N ILE A 126 -1.42 53.70 -34.53
CA ILE A 126 -0.58 54.17 -35.65
C ILE A 126 -1.44 54.65 -36.83
N VAL A 127 -2.52 53.92 -37.15
CA VAL A 127 -3.47 54.35 -38.20
C VAL A 127 -4.11 55.68 -37.83
N LYS A 128 -4.54 55.84 -36.58
CA LYS A 128 -5.14 57.07 -36.09
C LYS A 128 -4.18 58.26 -36.19
N GLN A 129 -2.95 58.11 -35.72
CA GLN A 129 -1.91 59.16 -35.84
C GLN A 129 -1.69 59.60 -37.29
N PHE A 130 -1.73 58.66 -38.24
CA PHE A 130 -1.63 58.98 -39.66
C PHE A 130 -2.86 59.74 -40.18
N MET A 131 -4.08 59.32 -39.80
CA MET A 131 -5.32 60.03 -40.17
C MET A 131 -5.40 61.44 -39.58
N ASP A 132 -4.85 61.63 -38.39
CA ASP A 132 -4.77 62.92 -37.70
C ASP A 132 -3.60 63.81 -38.22
N ASN A 133 -2.86 63.33 -39.23
CA ASN A 133 -1.68 63.99 -39.82
C ASN A 133 -0.51 64.23 -38.84
N GLU A 134 -0.42 63.44 -37.76
CA GLU A 134 0.67 63.54 -36.78
C GLU A 134 1.98 62.89 -37.29
N ILE A 135 1.87 61.92 -38.20
CA ILE A 135 3.01 61.22 -38.82
C ILE A 135 2.92 61.26 -40.35
N ASN A 136 4.07 61.21 -41.02
CA ASN A 136 4.14 61.16 -42.49
C ASN A 136 3.98 59.73 -43.04
N VAL A 137 3.84 59.61 -44.36
CA VAL A 137 3.59 58.33 -45.05
C VAL A 137 4.72 57.33 -44.83
N ASP A 138 5.98 57.76 -44.89
CA ASP A 138 7.13 56.86 -44.75
C ASP A 138 7.20 56.27 -43.33
N SER A 139 7.00 57.12 -42.31
CA SER A 139 6.98 56.70 -40.90
C SER A 139 5.79 55.78 -40.60
N PHE A 140 4.62 56.06 -41.19
CA PHE A 140 3.44 55.20 -41.08
C PHE A 140 3.71 53.81 -41.66
N LEU A 141 4.25 53.71 -42.88
CA LEU A 141 4.46 52.43 -43.54
C LEU A 141 5.44 51.54 -42.75
N GLU A 142 6.53 52.12 -42.24
CA GLU A 142 7.50 51.38 -41.44
C GLU A 142 6.90 50.87 -40.11
N ALA A 143 6.26 51.76 -39.35
CA ALA A 143 5.71 51.41 -38.04
C ALA A 143 4.49 50.47 -38.14
N PHE A 144 3.55 50.77 -39.06
CA PHE A 144 2.34 49.97 -39.22
C PHE A 144 2.65 48.56 -39.70
N GLN A 145 3.54 48.40 -40.68
CA GLN A 145 3.88 47.07 -41.18
C GLN A 145 4.52 46.20 -40.09
N ALA A 146 5.42 46.77 -39.28
CA ALA A 146 6.04 46.06 -38.16
C ALA A 146 5.02 45.67 -37.08
N ALA A 147 4.16 46.61 -36.67
CA ALA A 147 3.12 46.37 -35.66
C ALA A 147 2.10 45.34 -36.14
N ARG A 148 1.56 45.49 -37.36
CA ARG A 148 0.53 44.62 -37.91
C ARG A 148 1.04 43.19 -38.15
N LYS A 149 2.31 43.03 -38.57
CA LYS A 149 2.97 41.72 -38.67
C LYS A 149 3.03 41.03 -37.30
N THR A 150 3.41 41.77 -36.27
CA THR A 150 3.48 41.24 -34.90
C THR A 150 2.11 40.82 -34.38
N MET A 151 1.08 41.65 -34.58
CA MET A 151 -0.31 41.33 -34.24
C MET A 151 -0.75 40.03 -34.92
N HIS A 152 -0.61 39.92 -36.25
CA HIS A 152 -1.04 38.71 -36.98
C HIS A 152 -0.30 37.45 -36.52
N LEU A 153 0.99 37.56 -36.20
CA LEU A 153 1.76 36.43 -35.65
C LEU A 153 1.25 36.01 -34.26
N ARG A 154 0.95 36.96 -33.37
CA ARG A 154 0.41 36.66 -32.03
C ARG A 154 -0.98 36.02 -32.13
N LYS A 155 -1.86 36.58 -32.97
CA LYS A 155 -3.20 36.03 -33.24
C LYS A 155 -3.13 34.60 -33.80
N LEU A 156 -2.30 34.38 -34.82
CA LEU A 156 -2.11 33.04 -35.38
C LEU A 156 -1.59 32.03 -34.34
N LYS A 157 -0.64 32.44 -33.49
CA LYS A 157 -0.13 31.58 -32.41
C LYS A 157 -1.21 31.27 -31.38
N ALA A 158 -2.05 32.23 -31.01
CA ALA A 158 -3.17 32.03 -30.09
C ALA A 158 -4.20 31.06 -30.67
N ASP A 159 -4.58 31.24 -31.94
CA ASP A 159 -5.51 30.36 -32.64
C ASP A 159 -4.97 28.93 -32.72
N LYS A 160 -3.70 28.77 -33.10
CA LYS A 160 -3.06 27.45 -33.17
C LYS A 160 -2.92 26.78 -31.81
N MET A 161 -2.63 27.54 -30.75
CA MET A 161 -2.59 27.01 -29.39
C MET A 161 -3.98 26.56 -28.94
N SER A 162 -5.03 27.33 -29.21
CA SER A 162 -6.43 26.95 -28.96
C SER A 162 -6.82 25.68 -29.72
N ASP A 163 -6.45 25.55 -31.00
CA ASP A 163 -6.68 24.34 -31.81
C ASP A 163 -6.01 23.11 -31.19
N LEU A 164 -4.73 23.24 -30.78
CA LEU A 164 -3.98 22.16 -30.16
C LEU A 164 -4.61 21.73 -28.83
N MET A 165 -5.02 22.68 -28.00
CA MET A 165 -5.67 22.41 -26.70
C MET A 165 -7.02 21.70 -26.86
N ARG A 166 -7.80 22.07 -27.89
CA ARG A 166 -9.07 21.40 -28.23
C ARG A 166 -8.86 19.98 -28.75
N ASN A 167 -7.85 19.79 -29.61
CA ASN A 167 -7.52 18.49 -30.19
C ASN A 167 -6.78 17.56 -29.22
N SER A 168 -6.17 18.11 -28.17
CA SER A 168 -5.63 17.34 -27.03
C SER A 168 -6.69 16.98 -25.98
N GLY A 169 -7.97 17.27 -26.26
CA GLY A 169 -9.08 16.83 -25.42
C GLY A 169 -9.05 15.31 -25.19
N PRO A 170 -9.53 14.84 -24.03
CA PRO A 170 -9.08 13.57 -23.49
C PRO A 170 -9.61 12.41 -24.34
N ASN A 171 -8.71 11.76 -25.06
CA ASN A 171 -8.88 10.34 -25.38
C ASN A 171 -8.63 9.55 -24.07
N THR A 172 -9.40 9.85 -23.03
CA THR A 172 -9.54 9.01 -21.84
C THR A 172 -10.51 7.89 -22.21
N ALA A 173 -10.15 7.13 -23.25
CA ALA A 173 -10.51 5.73 -23.27
C ALA A 173 -9.88 5.18 -21.99
N GLY A 174 -10.74 4.94 -20.99
CA GLY A 174 -10.33 4.52 -19.66
C GLY A 174 -9.27 3.45 -19.79
N PHE A 175 -8.18 3.61 -19.03
CA PHE A 175 -7.29 2.52 -18.71
C PHE A 175 -8.14 1.46 -18.01
N GLY A 176 -8.75 0.60 -18.83
CA GLY A 176 -9.46 -0.58 -18.42
C GLY A 176 -8.43 -1.46 -17.75
N TYR A 177 -8.55 -1.57 -16.44
CA TYR A 177 -7.89 -2.62 -15.68
C TYR A 177 -8.18 -3.97 -16.36
N PRO A 178 -7.16 -4.77 -16.71
CA PRO A 178 -7.40 -6.06 -17.33
C PRO A 178 -8.00 -7.03 -16.31
N GLY A 179 -9.22 -7.50 -16.59
CA GLY A 179 -9.65 -8.87 -16.27
C GLY A 179 -10.09 -9.15 -14.83
N TYR A 180 -11.33 -8.80 -14.49
CA TYR A 180 -12.11 -9.60 -13.53
C TYR A 180 -13.48 -9.95 -14.13
N PRO A 181 -13.90 -11.23 -14.13
CA PRO A 181 -15.24 -11.61 -14.54
C PRO A 181 -16.23 -11.11 -13.49
N VAL A 182 -17.14 -10.23 -13.91
CA VAL A 182 -18.28 -9.81 -13.07
C VAL A 182 -19.24 -11.00 -12.97
N ALA A 183 -19.14 -11.73 -11.87
CA ALA A 183 -20.12 -12.73 -11.46
C ALA A 183 -20.72 -12.30 -10.11
N GLY A 184 -22.04 -12.12 -10.09
CA GLY A 184 -22.84 -12.12 -8.88
C GLY A 184 -22.87 -10.82 -8.08
N SER A 185 -24.04 -10.20 -8.05
CA SER A 185 -24.44 -9.21 -7.06
C SER A 185 -24.26 -9.76 -5.63
N VAL A 186 -23.29 -9.22 -4.89
CA VAL A 186 -23.16 -9.43 -3.45
C VAL A 186 -23.41 -8.09 -2.74
N PRO A 187 -24.32 -8.02 -1.76
CA PRO A 187 -24.64 -6.76 -1.08
C PRO A 187 -23.53 -6.41 -0.10
N TYR A 188 -22.73 -5.38 -0.41
CA TYR A 188 -21.86 -4.75 0.59
C TYR A 188 -22.64 -3.68 1.37
N PRO A 189 -22.48 -3.60 2.71
CA PRO A 189 -23.10 -2.57 3.52
C PRO A 189 -22.42 -1.22 3.27
N THR A 190 -23.18 -0.25 2.76
CA THR A 190 -22.77 1.16 2.69
C THR A 190 -22.87 1.77 4.09
N GLY A 191 -21.77 1.79 4.81
CA GLY A 191 -21.61 2.52 6.07
C GLY A 191 -20.21 3.13 6.14
N PRO A 192 -20.04 4.32 6.75
CA PRO A 192 -18.73 4.96 6.86
C PRO A 192 -17.82 4.13 7.79
N MET A 193 -16.87 3.40 7.21
CA MET A 193 -15.83 2.73 7.96
C MET A 193 -14.78 3.76 8.37
N PRO A 194 -14.48 3.94 9.68
CA PRO A 194 -13.38 4.79 10.11
C PRO A 194 -12.08 4.03 9.83
N MET A 195 -11.42 4.33 8.71
CA MET A 195 -10.06 3.86 8.45
C MET A 195 -9.09 4.70 9.31
N PRO A 196 -8.26 4.08 10.17
CA PRO A 196 -7.23 4.83 10.89
C PRO A 196 -6.13 5.24 9.91
N MET A 197 -6.04 6.54 9.62
CA MET A 197 -4.92 7.15 8.89
C MET A 197 -3.62 6.99 9.70
N PRO A 198 -2.55 6.38 9.15
CA PRO A 198 -1.22 6.41 9.75
C PRO A 198 -0.72 7.86 9.83
N GLY A 199 -0.23 8.25 11.01
CA GLY A 199 -0.16 9.63 11.45
C GLY A 199 0.72 10.57 10.64
N PHE A 200 0.16 11.74 10.35
CA PHE A 200 0.91 12.97 10.11
C PHE A 200 1.57 13.41 11.42
N ARG A 201 2.90 13.28 11.51
CA ARG A 201 3.68 13.97 12.54
C ARG A 201 3.84 15.43 12.12
N HIS A 202 3.23 16.35 12.86
CA HIS A 202 3.62 17.75 12.85
C HIS A 202 4.73 17.94 13.88
N PHE A 203 5.72 18.76 13.53
CA PHE A 203 6.75 19.27 14.42
C PHE A 203 6.12 20.14 15.52
#